data_AF-A0A2I7ZGC5-F1
#
_entry.id   AF-A0A2I7ZGC5-F1
#
_cell.length_a   1.000
_cell.length_b   1.000
_cell.length_c   1.000
_cell.angle_alpha   90.00
_cell.angle_beta   90.00
_cell.angle_gamma   90.00
#
_symmetry.space_group_name_H-M   'P 1'
#
loop_
_entity.id
_entity.type
_entity.pdbx_description
1 polymer ?
#
loop_
_entity_poly.entity_id
_entity_poly.type
_entity_poly.pdbx_seq_one_letter_code
_entity_poly.pdbx_strand_id
1 'polypeptide(L)' 'WYKDGDKDAEITSEDVQQKTAPPGGSVNVNSCGRSDASSGTTGGFDLYDGNTKIGRVHWD' A
#
# COMPACT_ATOMS: atom_id res chain seq x y z
N TRP A 1 1.53 5.99 -3.65
CA TRP A 1 1.13 5.71 -2.26
C TRP A 1 1.17 6.99 -1.47
N TYR A 2 0.49 7.09 -0.33
CA TYR A 2 0.58 8.27 0.52
C TYR A 2 0.56 7.93 2.02
N LYS A 3 1.04 8.86 2.87
CA LYS A 3 1.10 8.67 4.33
C LYS A 3 -0.30 8.61 4.95
N ASP A 4 -0.43 7.90 6.06
CA ASP A 4 -1.70 7.75 6.77
C ASP A 4 -2.32 9.13 7.07
N GLY A 5 -3.54 9.35 6.56
CA GLY A 5 -4.28 10.59 6.77
C GLY A 5 -3.88 11.78 5.88
N ASP A 6 -2.84 11.66 5.04
CA ASP A 6 -2.33 12.77 4.22
C ASP A 6 -2.07 12.33 2.78
N LYS A 7 -3.01 12.69 1.89
CA LYS A 7 -2.97 12.35 0.45
C LYS A 7 -1.92 13.14 -0.33
N ASP A 8 -1.48 14.29 0.18
CA ASP A 8 -0.50 15.15 -0.48
C ASP A 8 0.94 14.72 -0.13
N ALA A 9 1.10 13.95 0.94
CA ALA A 9 2.36 13.32 1.32
C ALA A 9 2.59 12.00 0.58
N GLU A 10 2.95 12.10 -0.70
CA GLU A 10 3.32 10.95 -1.53
C GLU A 10 4.53 10.19 -0.95
N ILE A 11 4.42 8.86 -0.90
CA ILE A 11 5.50 7.96 -0.48
C ILE A 11 5.82 6.96 -1.60
N THR A 12 7.05 6.45 -1.58
CA THR A 12 7.54 5.53 -2.58
C THR A 12 6.99 4.11 -2.35
N SER A 13 7.09 3.26 -3.38
CA SER A 13 6.81 1.82 -3.21
C SER A 13 7.81 1.13 -2.31
N GLU A 14 9.01 1.69 -2.13
CA GLU A 14 10.02 1.15 -1.22
C GLU A 14 9.62 1.39 0.23
N ASP A 15 9.09 2.58 0.55
CA ASP A 15 8.53 2.89 1.87
C ASP A 15 7.40 1.92 2.27
N VAL A 16 6.56 1.53 1.30
CA VAL A 16 5.50 0.54 1.52
C VAL A 16 6.06 -0.87 1.72
N GLN A 17 7.11 -1.26 0.99
CA GLN A 17 7.75 -2.57 1.15
C GLN A 17 8.40 -2.76 2.52
N GLN A 18 8.80 -1.66 3.19
CA GLN A 18 9.35 -1.72 4.54
C GLN A 18 8.26 -1.86 5.63
N LYS A 19 6.97 -1.76 5.29
CA LYS A 19 5.88 -1.89 6.25
C LYS A 19 5.71 -3.35 6.68
N THR A 20 5.70 -3.58 8.00
CA THR A 20 5.47 -4.89 8.62
C THR A 20 4.43 -4.76 9.71
N ALA A 21 3.44 -5.66 9.73
CA ALA A 21 2.48 -5.76 10.83
C ALA A 21 3.04 -6.71 11.91
N PRO A 22 3.16 -6.28 13.19
CA PRO A 22 3.54 -7.19 14.26
C PRO A 22 2.42 -8.20 14.55
N PRO A 23 2.70 -9.31 15.26
CA PRO A 23 1.67 -10.25 15.70
C PRO A 23 0.53 -9.54 16.45
N GLY A 24 -0.71 -9.74 15.99
CA GLY A 24 -1.91 -9.08 16.55
C GLY A 24 -2.07 -7.60 16.17
N GLY A 25 -1.16 -7.04 15.38
CA GLY A 25 -1.21 -5.67 14.88
C GLY A 25 -1.78 -5.58 13.46
N SER A 26 -1.85 -4.35 12.96
CA SER A 26 -2.22 -4.03 11.59
C SER A 26 -1.35 -2.92 11.04
N VAL A 27 -1.28 -2.81 9.72
CA VAL A 27 -0.61 -1.72 9.04
C VAL A 27 -1.46 -1.25 7.87
N ASN A 28 -1.53 0.07 7.67
CA ASN A 28 -2.29 0.66 6.58
C ASN A 28 -1.44 0.83 5.34
N VAL A 29 -2.05 0.65 4.17
CA VAL A 29 -1.46 0.98 2.87
C VAL A 29 -2.46 1.86 2.15
N ASN A 30 -2.04 3.08 1.78
CA ASN A 30 -2.96 4.06 1.23
C ASN A 30 -2.58 4.42 -0.21
N SER A 31 -3.57 4.37 -1.10
CA SER A 31 -3.45 4.77 -2.49
C SER A 31 -4.66 5.60 -2.90
N CYS A 32 -4.43 6.65 -3.68
CA CYS A 32 -5.49 7.45 -4.30
C CYS A 32 -5.13 7.73 -5.75
N GLY A 33 -6.15 7.95 -6.58
CA GLY A 33 -5.93 8.54 -7.89
C GLY A 33 -5.23 9.88 -7.76
N ARG A 34 -4.43 10.25 -8.76
CA ARG A 34 -3.87 11.60 -8.84
C ARG A 34 -5.02 12.60 -8.97
N SER A 35 -4.91 13.76 -8.31
CA SER A 35 -5.96 14.79 -8.20
C SER A 35 -6.58 15.18 -9.54
N ASP A 36 -5.80 15.08 -10.62
CA ASP A 36 -6.19 15.50 -11.97
C ASP A 36 -6.49 14.31 -12.91
N ALA A 37 -6.44 13.08 -12.40
CA ALA A 37 -6.74 11.88 -13.18
C ALA A 37 -8.24 11.55 -13.10
N SER A 38 -8.88 11.41 -14.27
CA SER A 38 -10.29 10.98 -14.40
C SER A 38 -10.53 9.51 -13.99
N SER A 39 -9.48 8.81 -13.56
CA SER A 39 -9.48 7.41 -13.14
C SER A 39 -9.00 7.32 -11.71
N GLY A 40 -9.53 6.35 -10.94
CA GLY A 40 -9.17 6.11 -9.55
C GLY A 40 -7.73 5.65 -9.36
N THR A 41 -7.51 4.56 -8.63
CA THR A 41 -6.17 3.97 -8.50
C THR A 41 -6.29 2.49 -8.76
N THR A 42 -5.60 1.98 -9.77
CA THR A 42 -5.36 0.55 -9.91
C THR A 42 -4.04 0.21 -9.22
N GLY A 43 -3.98 -0.90 -8.50
CA GLY A 43 -2.75 -1.32 -7.85
C GLY A 43 -2.83 -2.67 -7.16
N GLY A 44 -1.73 -3.04 -6.53
CA GLY A 44 -1.64 -4.28 -5.77
C GLY A 44 -0.33 -4.39 -5.02
N PHE A 45 -0.30 -5.32 -4.06
CA PHE A 45 0.91 -5.71 -3.37
C PHE A 45 0.85 -7.20 -3.00
N ASP A 46 2.02 -7.81 -2.86
CA ASP A 46 2.15 -9.18 -2.39
C ASP A 46 2.37 -9.17 -0.86
N LEU A 47 1.72 -10.07 -0.14
CA LEU A 47 1.91 -10.28 1.29
C LEU A 47 2.82 -11.49 1.52
N TYR A 48 3.79 -11.35 2.41
CA TYR A 48 4.76 -12.38 2.77
C TYR A 48 4.79 -12.63 4.28
N ASP A 49 5.03 -13.89 4.67
CA ASP A 49 5.48 -14.30 5.99
C ASP A 49 6.92 -14.83 5.86
N GLY A 50 7.89 -13.99 6.23
CA GLY A 50 9.31 -14.21 5.93
C GLY A 50 9.55 -14.32 4.41
N ASN A 51 10.01 -15.49 3.96
CA ASN A 51 10.23 -15.77 2.53
C ASN A 51 9.02 -16.45 1.86
N THR A 52 7.95 -16.72 2.60
CA THR A 52 6.76 -17.41 2.08
C THR A 52 5.75 -16.40 1.60
N LYS A 53 5.40 -16.44 0.30
CA LYS A 53 4.31 -15.62 -0.23
C LYS A 53 2.97 -16.15 0.29
N ILE A 54 2.22 -15.31 0.99
CA ILE A 54 0.86 -15.62 1.46
C ILE A 54 -0.14 -15.41 0.33
N GLY A 55 -0.02 -14.31 -0.40
CA GLY A 55 -0.96 -13.99 -1.47
C GLY A 55 -0.71 -12.62 -2.10
N ARG A 56 -1.59 -12.24 -3.04
CA ARG A 56 -1.59 -10.94 -3.68
C ARG A 56 -2.89 -10.23 -3.40
N VAL A 57 -2.79 -8.99 -2.94
CA VAL A 57 -3.91 -8.04 -2.89
C VAL A 57 -3.88 -7.21 -4.17
N HIS A 58 -5.03 -7.03 -4.80
CA HIS A 58 -5.20 -6.26 -6.03
C HIS A 58 -6.49 -5.44 -5.94
N TRP A 59 -6.47 -4.23 -6.47
CA TRP A 59 -7.64 -3.35 -6.60
C TRP A 59 -7.58 -2.55 -7.91
N ASP A 60 -8.76 -2.10 -8.35
CA ASP A 60 -9.00 -1.22 -9.50
C ASP A 60 -10.00 -0.12 -9.09
#